data_AF-A0A1B9S753-F1
#
_entry.id   AF-A0A1B9S753-F1
#
_cell.length_a   1.000
_cell.length_b   1.000
_cell.length_c   1.000
_cell.angle_alpha   90.00
_cell.angle_beta   90.00
_cell.angle_gamma   90.00
#
_symmetry.space_group_name_H-M   'P 1'
#
loop_
_entity.id
_entity.type
_entity.pdbx_description
1 polymer ?
#
loop_
_entity_poly.entity_id
_entity_poly.type
_entity_poly.pdbx_seq_one_letter_code
_entity_poly.pdbx_strand_id
1 'polypeptide(L)'
;MIAAADFNPLHAKSKEALRRLRGFHKIVASHSARHFPTLVMNDGAVAYRDLSLRSPSVTYDFLVRSWGLFSEIKDFETAAGHPGARMVLACGFRMRGRRAGMDASASQLRSILARLEEGRINSEQAVREAASVRPTFDIIPQLQANFAFTKAYVAESSGKAGGIAGANFYVDLAIFDRLDLDWITLGEAINWSHPRLGLSADFASVLGINCRNRTPVSPEGVRDGLQIAEQLTSDPNVLHALRQAKDI
;
A
#
# COMPACT_ATOMS: atom_id res chain seq x y z
N MET A 1 10.29 -0.69 23.66
CA MET A 1 10.87 -1.98 24.09
C MET A 1 12.35 -2.13 23.77
N ILE A 2 12.80 -1.90 22.53
CA ILE A 2 14.22 -2.02 22.14
C ILE A 2 15.10 -0.92 22.77
N ALA A 3 14.63 0.34 22.80
CA ALA A 3 15.35 1.42 23.48
C ALA A 3 15.51 1.15 24.99
N ALA A 4 14.51 0.53 25.62
CA ALA A 4 14.56 0.13 27.03
C ALA A 4 15.47 -1.10 27.30
N ALA A 5 16.02 -1.69 26.23
CA ALA A 5 16.99 -2.78 26.26
C ALA A 5 18.38 -2.30 25.80
N ASP A 6 18.56 -0.98 25.64
CA ASP A 6 19.78 -0.35 25.13
C ASP A 6 20.28 -0.98 23.83
N PHE A 7 19.34 -1.37 22.96
CA PHE A 7 19.62 -2.05 21.69
C PHE A 7 20.43 -3.36 21.82
N ASN A 8 20.54 -3.92 23.02
CA ASN A 8 21.24 -5.17 23.25
C ASN A 8 20.39 -6.35 22.72
N PRO A 9 20.82 -7.08 21.67
CA PRO A 9 20.03 -8.14 21.06
C PRO A 9 19.86 -9.37 21.97
N LEU A 10 20.72 -9.52 22.99
CA LEU A 10 20.68 -10.63 23.93
C LEU A 10 19.72 -10.37 25.11
N HIS A 11 19.32 -9.12 25.31
CA HIS A 11 18.43 -8.72 26.40
C HIS A 11 17.02 -9.32 26.23
N ALA A 12 16.39 -9.74 27.33
CA ALA A 12 15.07 -10.40 27.29
C ALA A 12 13.98 -9.56 26.57
N LYS A 13 13.97 -8.24 26.83
CA LYS A 13 13.07 -7.28 26.15
C LYS A 13 13.30 -7.19 24.64
N SER A 14 14.52 -7.44 24.16
CA SER A 14 14.81 -7.49 22.71
C SER A 14 14.25 -8.76 22.09
N LYS A 15 14.33 -9.90 22.80
CA LYS A 15 13.69 -11.16 22.36
C LYS A 15 12.16 -11.01 22.26
N GLU A 16 11.55 -10.33 23.22
CA GLU A 16 10.12 -10.02 23.21
C GLU A 16 9.74 -9.12 22.03
N ALA A 17 10.47 -8.03 21.82
CA ALA A 17 10.28 -7.15 20.67
C ALA A 17 10.41 -7.91 19.33
N LEU A 18 11.39 -8.81 19.21
CA LEU A 18 11.56 -9.64 18.01
C LEU A 18 10.39 -10.61 17.79
N ARG A 19 9.82 -11.20 18.85
CA ARG A 19 8.63 -12.06 18.73
C ARG A 19 7.42 -11.26 18.25
N ARG A 20 7.20 -10.07 18.81
CA ARG A 20 6.15 -9.15 18.34
C ARG A 20 6.33 -8.80 16.87
N LEU A 21 7.54 -8.40 16.47
CA LEU A 21 7.87 -8.07 15.07
C LEU A 21 7.60 -9.24 14.12
N ARG A 22 7.96 -10.47 14.51
CA ARG A 22 7.65 -11.67 13.71
C ARG A 22 6.15 -11.92 13.57
N GLY A 23 5.38 -11.66 14.63
CA GLY A 23 3.91 -11.73 14.58
C GLY A 23 3.33 -10.72 13.59
N PHE A 24 3.75 -9.47 13.69
CA PHE A 24 3.40 -8.42 12.72
C PHE A 24 3.78 -8.82 11.29
N HIS A 25 5.01 -9.29 11.06
CA HIS A 25 5.46 -9.73 9.72
C HIS A 25 4.63 -10.88 9.17
N LYS A 26 4.23 -11.83 10.03
CA LYS A 26 3.38 -12.96 9.65
C LYS A 26 2.00 -12.49 9.18
N ILE A 27 1.41 -11.51 9.87
CA ILE A 27 0.12 -10.91 9.48
C ILE A 27 0.26 -10.15 8.17
N VAL A 28 1.28 -9.31 8.00
CA VAL A 28 1.48 -8.61 6.73
C VAL A 28 1.68 -9.61 5.58
N ALA A 29 2.44 -10.68 5.81
CA ALA A 29 2.66 -11.72 4.81
C ALA A 29 1.38 -12.49 4.44
N SER A 30 0.46 -12.73 5.38
CA SER A 30 -0.81 -13.42 5.08
C SER A 30 -1.77 -12.55 4.25
N HIS A 31 -1.68 -11.23 4.34
CA HIS A 31 -2.45 -10.28 3.53
C HIS A 31 -1.78 -9.95 2.18
N SER A 32 -0.49 -10.23 2.05
CA SER A 32 0.27 -9.97 0.83
C SER A 32 -0.25 -10.82 -0.34
N ALA A 33 -0.64 -10.16 -1.43
CA ALA A 33 -1.21 -10.83 -2.60
C ALA A 33 -0.80 -10.10 -3.89
N ARG A 34 -1.01 -10.74 -5.05
CA ARG A 34 -0.71 -10.15 -6.37
C ARG A 34 -1.32 -8.75 -6.56
N HIS A 35 -2.53 -8.53 -6.04
CA HIS A 35 -3.27 -7.27 -6.15
C HIS A 35 -3.23 -6.44 -4.85
N PHE A 36 -2.43 -6.87 -3.89
CA PHE A 36 -2.15 -6.17 -2.64
C PHE A 36 -0.70 -6.44 -2.22
N PRO A 37 0.28 -6.04 -3.06
CA PRO A 37 1.68 -6.27 -2.76
C PRO A 37 2.10 -5.42 -1.56
N THR A 38 2.90 -6.02 -0.67
CA THR A 38 3.39 -5.39 0.55
C THR A 38 4.92 -5.36 0.57
N LEU A 39 5.51 -4.24 0.97
CA LEU A 39 6.90 -4.16 1.42
C LEU A 39 6.90 -4.07 2.95
N VAL A 40 7.77 -4.82 3.61
CA VAL A 40 7.95 -4.80 5.07
C VAL A 40 9.36 -4.29 5.39
N MET A 41 9.47 -3.32 6.30
CA MET A 41 10.73 -2.76 6.77
C MET A 41 10.66 -2.53 8.28
N ASN A 42 11.44 -3.29 9.06
CA ASN A 42 11.40 -3.25 10.53
C ASN A 42 9.97 -3.42 11.08
N ASP A 43 9.44 -2.43 11.79
CA ASP A 43 8.07 -2.39 12.34
C ASP A 43 7.06 -1.71 11.42
N GLY A 44 7.47 -1.29 10.23
CA GLY A 44 6.62 -0.68 9.21
C GLY A 44 6.31 -1.61 8.04
N ALA A 45 5.18 -1.37 7.39
CA ALA A 45 4.82 -1.99 6.13
C ALA A 45 4.13 -1.00 5.20
N VAL A 46 4.29 -1.20 3.90
CA VAL A 46 3.69 -0.41 2.83
C VAL A 46 2.98 -1.33 1.88
N ALA A 47 1.67 -1.12 1.68
CA ALA A 47 0.91 -1.72 0.61
C ALA A 47 0.70 -0.71 -0.51
N TYR A 48 0.67 -1.15 -1.76
CA TYR A 48 0.46 -0.25 -2.91
C TYR A 48 -0.33 -0.93 -4.02
N ARG A 49 -1.05 -0.12 -4.81
CA ARG A 49 -1.77 -0.61 -5.99
C ARG A 49 -1.99 0.52 -6.99
N ASP A 50 -1.80 0.23 -8.27
CA ASP A 50 -2.25 1.11 -9.36
C ASP A 50 -3.79 0.99 -9.46
N LEU A 51 -4.50 2.12 -9.46
CA LEU A 51 -5.95 2.15 -9.58
C LEU A 51 -6.41 1.92 -11.02
N SER A 52 -7.60 1.35 -11.20
CA SER A 52 -8.23 1.29 -12.52
C SER A 52 -8.83 2.65 -12.87
N LEU A 53 -8.52 3.15 -14.06
CA LEU A 53 -9.02 4.44 -14.56
C LEU A 53 -10.53 4.43 -14.91
N ARG A 54 -11.20 3.28 -14.85
CA ARG A 54 -12.61 3.15 -15.27
C ARG A 54 -13.43 2.28 -14.34
N SER A 55 -12.81 1.72 -13.30
CA SER A 55 -13.48 0.78 -12.41
C SER A 55 -13.18 1.13 -10.96
N PRO A 56 -14.20 1.54 -10.18
CA PRO A 56 -14.03 1.82 -8.76
C PRO A 56 -13.76 0.56 -7.93
N SER A 57 -14.02 -0.64 -8.50
CA SER A 57 -13.79 -1.92 -7.81
C SER A 57 -12.35 -2.11 -7.35
N VAL A 58 -11.38 -1.56 -8.08
CA VAL A 58 -9.96 -1.65 -7.73
C VAL A 58 -9.64 -0.78 -6.51
N THR A 59 -10.18 0.43 -6.47
CA THR A 59 -10.07 1.34 -5.32
C THR A 59 -10.73 0.72 -4.08
N TYR A 60 -11.96 0.21 -4.25
CA TYR A 60 -12.72 -0.42 -3.18
C TYR A 60 -12.02 -1.68 -2.61
N ASP A 61 -11.59 -2.61 -3.48
CA ASP A 61 -10.89 -3.82 -3.04
C ASP A 61 -9.59 -3.49 -2.30
N PHE A 62 -8.87 -2.45 -2.73
CA PHE A 62 -7.67 -2.00 -2.01
C PHE A 62 -8.01 -1.46 -0.62
N LEU A 63 -9.04 -0.61 -0.49
CA LEU A 63 -9.50 -0.09 0.80
C LEU A 63 -9.93 -1.19 1.77
N VAL A 64 -10.75 -2.15 1.30
CA VAL A 64 -11.24 -3.26 2.14
C VAL A 64 -10.09 -4.14 2.61
N ARG A 65 -9.12 -4.42 1.73
CA ARG A 65 -7.92 -5.20 2.10
C ARG A 65 -7.04 -4.45 3.10
N SER A 66 -6.85 -3.14 2.92
CA SER A 66 -6.15 -2.29 3.89
C SER A 66 -6.83 -2.31 5.26
N TRP A 67 -8.16 -2.23 5.31
CA TRP A 67 -8.91 -2.36 6.55
C TRP A 67 -8.77 -3.73 7.20
N GLY A 68 -8.80 -4.81 6.40
CA GLY A 68 -8.58 -6.16 6.88
C GLY A 68 -7.20 -6.33 7.53
N LEU A 69 -6.15 -5.85 6.84
CA LEU A 69 -4.79 -5.85 7.37
C LEU A 69 -4.69 -5.03 8.68
N PHE A 70 -5.25 -3.81 8.70
CA PHE A 70 -5.25 -2.96 9.88
C PHE A 70 -5.95 -3.63 11.07
N SER A 71 -7.14 -4.21 10.84
CA SER A 71 -7.94 -4.84 11.89
C SER A 71 -7.20 -6.03 12.51
N GLU A 72 -6.61 -6.90 11.69
CA GLU A 72 -5.86 -8.06 12.19
C GLU A 72 -4.60 -7.64 12.96
N ILE A 73 -3.87 -6.61 12.50
CA ILE A 73 -2.74 -6.04 13.25
C ILE A 73 -3.23 -5.45 14.58
N LYS A 74 -4.33 -4.71 14.57
CA LYS A 74 -4.89 -4.07 15.77
C LYS A 74 -5.29 -5.11 16.80
N ASP A 75 -5.97 -6.18 16.38
CA ASP A 75 -6.39 -7.26 17.27
C ASP A 75 -5.17 -7.99 17.87
N PHE A 76 -4.17 -8.31 17.04
CA PHE A 76 -2.92 -8.93 17.48
C PHE A 76 -2.16 -8.09 18.50
N GLU A 77 -2.00 -6.79 18.23
CA GLU A 77 -1.27 -5.86 19.11
C GLU A 77 -2.04 -5.59 20.41
N THR A 78 -3.37 -5.41 20.33
CA THR A 78 -4.22 -5.16 21.51
C THR A 78 -4.23 -6.38 22.43
N ALA A 79 -4.29 -7.60 21.88
CA ALA A 79 -4.19 -8.83 22.66
C ALA A 79 -2.84 -8.96 23.40
N ALA A 80 -1.79 -8.33 22.88
CA ALA A 80 -0.47 -8.24 23.51
C ALA A 80 -0.29 -7.02 24.44
N GLY A 81 -1.35 -6.22 24.66
CA GLY A 81 -1.31 -5.01 25.50
C GLY A 81 -0.57 -3.83 24.85
N HIS A 82 -0.42 -3.84 23.52
CA HIS A 82 0.18 -2.77 22.75
C HIS A 82 -0.88 -1.89 22.08
N PRO A 83 -0.56 -0.61 21.80
CA PRO A 83 -1.54 0.33 21.26
C PRO A 83 -2.06 -0.03 19.86
N GLY A 84 -1.32 -0.82 19.08
CA GLY A 84 -1.61 -1.10 17.67
C GLY A 84 -0.75 -0.30 16.71
N ALA A 85 -1.05 -0.41 15.41
CA ALA A 85 -0.39 0.32 14.34
C ALA A 85 -1.20 1.54 13.90
N ARG A 86 -0.52 2.58 13.43
CA ARG A 86 -1.15 3.64 12.64
C ARG A 86 -1.07 3.27 11.17
N MET A 87 -2.17 3.42 10.45
CA MET A 87 -2.19 3.17 9.00
C MET A 87 -2.80 4.37 8.29
N VAL A 88 -2.18 4.82 7.20
CA VAL A 88 -2.69 5.89 6.34
C VAL A 88 -2.81 5.35 4.91
N LEU A 89 -4.02 5.38 4.36
CA LEU A 89 -4.30 5.11 2.96
C LEU A 89 -4.46 6.44 2.23
N ALA A 90 -3.58 6.68 1.25
CA ALA A 90 -3.60 7.88 0.42
C ALA A 90 -3.71 7.52 -1.06
N CYS A 91 -4.27 8.43 -1.85
CA CYS A 91 -4.26 8.35 -3.30
C CYS A 91 -3.39 9.47 -3.90
N GLY A 92 -2.92 9.29 -5.13
CA GLY A 92 -1.99 10.22 -5.75
C GLY A 92 -1.42 9.71 -7.07
N PHE A 93 -0.70 10.60 -7.76
CA PHE A 93 -0.05 10.27 -9.02
C PHE A 93 1.23 9.47 -8.80
N ARG A 94 1.56 8.63 -9.78
CA ARG A 94 2.85 7.94 -9.85
C ARG A 94 3.48 8.20 -11.20
N MET A 95 4.69 8.73 -11.20
CA MET A 95 5.46 8.83 -12.44
C MET A 95 6.07 7.47 -12.77
N ARG A 96 5.79 6.97 -13.97
CA ARG A 96 6.43 5.76 -14.48
C ARG A 96 7.80 6.15 -15.05
N GLY A 97 8.88 5.86 -14.30
CA GLY A 97 10.24 6.04 -14.80
C GLY A 97 10.57 5.15 -16.00
N ARG A 98 11.67 5.44 -16.72
CA ARG A 98 12.21 4.53 -17.75
C ARG A 98 12.47 3.16 -17.10
N ARG A 99 11.85 2.12 -17.64
CA ARG A 99 11.82 0.73 -17.12
C ARG A 99 13.19 0.00 -17.12
N ALA A 100 14.31 0.70 -17.17
CA ALA A 100 15.64 0.12 -17.39
C ALA A 100 16.01 -1.02 -16.41
N GLY A 101 15.58 -0.94 -15.15
CA GLY A 101 15.81 -2.01 -14.16
C GLY A 101 14.82 -3.18 -14.22
N MET A 102 13.57 -2.95 -14.66
CA MET A 102 12.54 -3.99 -14.76
C MET A 102 12.62 -4.78 -16.07
N ASP A 103 13.00 -4.11 -17.16
CA ASP A 103 13.15 -4.73 -18.47
C ASP A 103 14.28 -5.76 -18.45
N ALA A 104 15.33 -5.55 -17.65
CA ALA A 104 16.44 -6.48 -17.47
C ALA A 104 15.99 -7.81 -16.83
N SER A 105 15.22 -7.78 -15.74
CA SER A 105 14.71 -9.01 -15.10
C SER A 105 13.64 -9.71 -15.93
N ALA A 106 12.74 -8.95 -16.59
CA ALA A 106 11.69 -9.51 -17.43
C ALA A 106 12.23 -10.10 -18.75
N SER A 107 13.34 -9.58 -19.29
CA SER A 107 14.04 -10.16 -20.44
C SER A 107 14.83 -11.41 -20.06
N GLN A 108 15.45 -11.45 -18.87
CA GLN A 108 16.10 -12.65 -18.35
C GLN A 108 15.11 -13.80 -18.14
N LEU A 109 13.96 -13.54 -17.52
CA LEU A 109 12.93 -14.57 -17.34
C LEU A 109 12.36 -15.06 -18.68
N ARG A 110 12.12 -14.13 -19.63
CA ARG A 110 11.71 -14.49 -21.00
C ARG A 110 12.77 -15.32 -21.72
N SER A 111 14.05 -15.01 -21.53
CA SER A 111 15.16 -15.80 -22.08
C SER A 111 15.22 -17.21 -21.49
N ILE A 112 14.98 -17.37 -20.19
CA ILE A 112 14.94 -18.69 -19.54
C ILE A 112 13.77 -19.51 -20.11
N LEU A 113 12.58 -18.92 -20.22
CA LEU A 113 11.40 -19.60 -20.78
C LEU A 113 11.63 -19.99 -22.24
N ALA A 114 12.15 -19.08 -23.08
CA ALA A 114 12.46 -19.38 -24.48
C ALA A 114 13.49 -20.49 -24.62
N ARG A 115 14.57 -20.48 -23.82
CA ARG A 115 15.60 -21.52 -23.84
C ARG A 115 15.06 -22.89 -23.37
N LEU A 116 14.08 -22.90 -22.47
CA LEU A 116 13.42 -24.12 -22.03
C LEU A 116 12.50 -24.68 -23.13
N GLU A 117 11.70 -23.82 -23.77
CA GLU A 117 10.82 -24.18 -24.89
C GLU A 117 11.61 -24.71 -26.10
N GLU A 118 12.76 -24.12 -26.38
CA GLU A 118 13.68 -24.54 -27.46
C GLU A 118 14.53 -25.78 -27.09
N GLY A 119 14.41 -26.31 -25.87
CA GLY A 119 15.20 -27.46 -25.40
C GLY A 119 16.68 -27.17 -25.18
N ARG A 120 17.09 -25.89 -25.14
CA ARG A 120 18.48 -25.47 -24.89
C ARG A 120 18.90 -25.58 -23.42
N ILE A 121 17.94 -25.64 -22.51
CA ILE A 121 18.12 -25.95 -21.09
C ILE A 121 17.07 -26.98 -20.65
N ASN A 122 17.41 -27.78 -19.64
CA ASN A 122 16.45 -28.69 -19.01
C ASN A 122 15.67 -28.00 -17.87
N SER A 123 14.62 -28.65 -17.39
CA SER A 123 13.73 -28.10 -16.35
C SER A 123 14.45 -27.79 -15.04
N GLU A 124 15.41 -28.63 -14.61
CA GLU A 124 16.18 -28.39 -13.38
C GLU A 124 17.09 -27.17 -13.51
N GLN A 125 17.70 -26.97 -14.67
CA GLN A 125 18.51 -25.80 -14.98
C GLN A 125 17.64 -24.55 -15.07
N ALA A 126 16.46 -24.62 -15.69
CA ALA A 126 15.51 -23.52 -15.73
C ALA A 126 15.03 -23.10 -14.33
N VAL A 127 14.73 -24.04 -13.44
CA VAL A 127 14.37 -23.76 -12.03
C VAL A 127 15.53 -23.09 -11.29
N ARG A 128 16.77 -23.57 -11.48
CA ARG A 128 17.97 -23.02 -10.86
C ARG A 128 18.30 -21.61 -11.36
N GLU A 129 18.20 -21.39 -12.66
CA GLU A 129 18.40 -20.07 -13.29
C GLU A 129 17.28 -19.10 -12.88
N ALA A 130 16.01 -19.53 -12.86
CA ALA A 130 14.89 -18.70 -12.42
C ALA A 130 15.00 -18.34 -10.93
N ALA A 131 15.48 -19.26 -10.09
CA ALA A 131 15.75 -19.00 -8.67
C ALA A 131 16.91 -18.01 -8.45
N SER A 132 17.83 -17.88 -9.41
CA SER A 132 18.95 -16.94 -9.36
C SER A 132 18.68 -15.60 -10.05
N VAL A 133 17.63 -15.51 -10.90
CA VAL A 133 17.06 -14.24 -11.37
C VAL A 133 16.51 -13.51 -10.16
N ARG A 134 17.37 -12.68 -9.58
CA ARG A 134 17.03 -11.80 -8.48
C ARG A 134 16.05 -10.75 -8.99
N PRO A 135 14.75 -10.77 -8.62
CA PRO A 135 13.91 -9.60 -8.84
C PRO A 135 14.56 -8.46 -8.05
N THR A 136 14.89 -7.36 -8.72
CA THR A 136 15.49 -6.12 -8.19
C THR A 136 15.48 -6.02 -6.65
N PHE A 137 16.62 -6.28 -6.00
CA PHE A 137 16.72 -6.34 -4.53
C PHE A 137 16.77 -4.96 -3.84
N ASP A 138 16.88 -3.87 -4.60
CA ASP A 138 17.11 -2.53 -4.01
C ASP A 138 16.02 -1.52 -4.39
N ILE A 139 15.27 -1.78 -5.46
CA ILE A 139 14.30 -0.83 -6.00
C ILE A 139 12.94 -1.50 -6.13
N ILE A 140 11.93 -0.91 -5.49
CA ILE A 140 10.52 -1.19 -5.78
C ILE A 140 10.00 -0.04 -6.66
N PRO A 141 9.91 -0.24 -7.98
CA PRO A 141 9.57 0.83 -8.93
C PRO A 141 8.18 1.42 -8.70
N GLN A 142 7.28 0.69 -8.04
CA GLN A 142 5.95 1.16 -7.67
C GLN A 142 5.98 2.15 -6.50
N LEU A 143 7.04 2.16 -5.69
CA LEU A 143 7.23 3.13 -4.61
C LEU A 143 8.10 4.31 -5.05
N GLN A 144 8.84 4.18 -6.17
CA GLN A 144 9.60 5.27 -6.76
C GLN A 144 8.69 6.28 -7.47
N ALA A 145 8.93 7.57 -7.22
CA ALA A 145 8.10 8.68 -7.74
C ALA A 145 6.59 8.45 -7.54
N ASN A 146 6.23 7.81 -6.43
CA ASN A 146 4.86 7.57 -6.03
C ASN A 146 4.43 8.63 -5.01
N PHE A 147 3.71 9.64 -5.49
CA PHE A 147 3.28 10.76 -4.66
C PHE A 147 2.16 10.37 -3.69
N ALA A 148 1.41 9.30 -3.96
CA ALA A 148 0.48 8.72 -2.98
C ALA A 148 1.24 8.17 -1.77
N PHE A 149 2.33 7.43 -2.02
CA PHE A 149 3.19 6.91 -0.97
C PHE A 149 3.88 8.03 -0.19
N THR A 150 4.44 9.05 -0.87
CA THR A 150 5.01 10.23 -0.19
C THR A 150 3.98 10.91 0.71
N LYS A 151 2.75 11.11 0.21
CA LYS A 151 1.65 11.70 0.99
C LYS A 151 1.32 10.86 2.22
N ALA A 152 1.12 9.55 2.06
CA ALA A 152 0.85 8.65 3.19
C ALA A 152 1.98 8.65 4.23
N TYR A 153 3.24 8.60 3.78
CA TYR A 153 4.42 8.57 4.66
C TYR A 153 4.54 9.86 5.49
N VAL A 154 4.42 11.02 4.83
CA VAL A 154 4.52 12.32 5.52
C VAL A 154 3.32 12.54 6.45
N ALA A 155 2.13 12.12 6.04
CA ALA A 155 0.92 12.17 6.86
C ALA A 155 1.06 11.29 8.12
N GLU A 156 1.46 10.03 7.96
CA GLU A 156 1.71 9.10 9.07
C GLU A 156 2.77 9.66 10.04
N SER A 157 3.88 10.18 9.50
CA SER A 157 4.99 10.74 10.28
C SER A 157 4.62 12.00 11.06
N SER A 158 3.63 12.77 10.59
CA SER A 158 3.14 13.97 11.29
C SER A 158 2.45 13.64 12.62
N GLY A 159 1.92 12.42 12.76
CA GLY A 159 1.30 11.91 13.97
C GLY A 159 0.25 12.85 14.55
N LYS A 160 0.28 13.02 15.89
CA LYS A 160 -0.66 13.89 16.61
C LYS A 160 -0.61 15.35 16.14
N ALA A 161 0.56 15.85 15.72
CA ALA A 161 0.70 17.24 15.26
C ALA A 161 -0.07 17.50 13.96
N GLY A 162 -0.23 16.48 13.12
CA GLY A 162 -1.07 16.54 11.91
C GLY A 162 -2.50 16.03 12.09
N GLY A 163 -2.96 15.78 13.32
CA GLY A 163 -4.30 15.20 13.57
C GLY A 163 -4.40 13.70 13.30
N ILE A 164 -3.33 13.04 12.85
CA ILE A 164 -3.28 11.61 12.54
C ILE A 164 -2.69 10.87 13.75
N ALA A 165 -3.45 10.85 14.84
CA ALA A 165 -2.98 10.37 16.15
C ALA A 165 -3.30 8.88 16.42
N GLY A 166 -2.48 8.26 17.26
CA GLY A 166 -2.76 6.91 17.77
C GLY A 166 -2.75 5.81 16.71
N ALA A 167 -3.27 4.64 17.10
CA ALA A 167 -3.33 3.42 16.29
C ALA A 167 -4.69 3.31 15.57
N ASN A 168 -4.92 4.26 14.67
CA ASN A 168 -6.13 4.33 13.86
C ASN A 168 -5.80 4.11 12.37
N PHE A 169 -6.82 3.74 11.61
CA PHE A 169 -6.76 3.70 10.16
C PHE A 169 -7.32 5.01 9.59
N TYR A 170 -6.51 5.73 8.84
CA TYR A 170 -6.89 6.98 8.18
C TYR A 170 -6.97 6.78 6.69
N VAL A 171 -8.03 7.30 6.08
CA VAL A 171 -8.29 7.18 4.66
C VAL A 171 -8.45 8.56 4.04
N ASP A 172 -7.81 8.76 2.90
CA ASP A 172 -7.90 9.97 2.09
C ASP A 172 -9.30 10.08 1.47
N LEU A 173 -10.02 11.15 1.80
CA LEU A 173 -11.40 11.37 1.38
C LEU A 173 -11.54 11.59 -0.13
N ALA A 174 -10.44 11.85 -0.86
CA ALA A 174 -10.47 11.92 -2.30
C ALA A 174 -10.91 10.60 -2.97
N ILE A 175 -10.87 9.46 -2.27
CA ILE A 175 -11.36 8.18 -2.82
C ILE A 175 -12.90 8.09 -2.87
N PHE A 176 -13.63 8.96 -2.16
CA PHE A 176 -15.08 8.90 -2.06
C PHE A 176 -15.76 10.03 -2.83
N ASP A 177 -16.78 9.72 -3.63
CA ASP A 177 -17.59 10.74 -4.31
C ASP A 177 -18.60 11.45 -3.38
N ARG A 178 -19.01 10.75 -2.32
CA ARG A 178 -19.86 11.22 -1.21
C ARG A 178 -19.44 10.52 0.09
N LEU A 179 -19.77 11.11 1.24
CA LEU A 179 -19.34 10.61 2.56
C LEU A 179 -20.43 9.86 3.34
N ASP A 180 -21.68 9.97 2.91
CA ASP A 180 -22.86 9.29 3.47
C ASP A 180 -22.99 7.87 2.90
N LEU A 181 -22.11 6.97 3.36
CA LEU A 181 -22.02 5.60 2.84
C LEU A 181 -22.41 4.57 3.89
N ASP A 182 -23.46 3.78 3.64
CA ASP A 182 -23.97 2.78 4.59
C ASP A 182 -22.98 1.65 4.93
N TRP A 183 -21.97 1.45 4.07
CA TRP A 183 -21.03 0.34 4.19
C TRP A 183 -19.73 0.73 4.91
N ILE A 184 -19.49 2.02 5.17
CA ILE A 184 -18.29 2.50 5.87
C ILE A 184 -18.65 3.61 6.86
N THR A 185 -18.14 3.49 8.07
CA THR A 185 -18.28 4.53 9.09
C THR A 185 -16.98 5.31 9.19
N LEU A 186 -17.05 6.59 8.87
CA LEU A 186 -15.94 7.53 8.97
C LEU A 186 -16.07 8.40 10.22
N GLY A 187 -14.94 8.76 10.82
CA GLY A 187 -14.86 9.79 11.85
C GLY A 187 -14.88 11.20 11.24
N GLU A 188 -14.58 12.19 12.07
CA GLU A 188 -14.48 13.58 11.63
C GLU A 188 -13.39 13.77 10.57
N ALA A 189 -13.66 14.67 9.62
CA ALA A 189 -12.70 15.05 8.61
C ALA A 189 -11.53 15.81 9.23
N ILE A 190 -10.33 15.46 8.80
CA ILE A 190 -9.06 16.05 9.21
C ILE A 190 -8.48 16.73 7.98
N ASN A 191 -8.54 18.07 7.97
CA ASN A 191 -7.84 18.85 6.96
C ASN A 191 -6.35 18.83 7.28
N TRP A 192 -5.63 17.94 6.59
CA TRP A 192 -4.20 17.73 6.80
C TRP A 192 -3.40 18.53 5.78
N SER A 193 -2.32 19.15 6.23
CA SER A 193 -1.36 19.82 5.35
C SER A 193 0.07 19.71 5.86
N HIS A 194 1.02 19.74 4.92
CA HIS A 194 2.45 19.81 5.19
C HIS A 194 3.07 20.98 4.42
N PRO A 195 3.14 22.18 5.04
CA PRO A 195 3.47 23.43 4.34
C PRO A 195 4.79 23.41 3.57
N ARG A 196 5.84 22.80 4.15
CA ARG A 196 7.17 22.75 3.53
C ARG A 196 7.22 21.97 2.22
N LEU A 197 6.34 20.98 2.06
CA LEU A 197 6.26 20.15 0.84
C LEU A 197 5.07 20.52 -0.04
N GLY A 198 4.25 21.50 0.38
CA GLY A 198 3.03 21.87 -0.33
C GLY A 198 2.01 20.72 -0.43
N LEU A 199 2.04 19.74 0.47
CA LEU A 199 1.10 18.62 0.46
C LEU A 199 -0.13 18.98 1.28
N SER A 200 -1.30 18.58 0.80
CA SER A 200 -2.55 18.64 1.56
C SER A 200 -3.49 17.50 1.15
N ALA A 201 -4.36 17.11 2.06
CA ALA A 201 -5.45 16.17 1.84
C ALA A 201 -6.45 16.25 2.99
N ASP A 202 -7.69 15.86 2.72
CA ASP A 202 -8.66 15.61 3.77
C ASP A 202 -8.64 14.12 4.09
N PHE A 203 -8.35 13.78 5.34
CA PHE A 203 -8.41 12.40 5.84
C PHE A 203 -9.61 12.21 6.76
N ALA A 204 -10.06 10.98 6.96
CA ALA A 204 -10.91 10.64 8.10
C ALA A 204 -10.45 9.31 8.70
N SER A 205 -10.70 9.10 10.00
CA SER A 205 -10.49 7.79 10.60
C SER A 205 -11.59 6.83 10.14
N VAL A 206 -11.24 5.61 9.76
CA VAL A 206 -12.20 4.54 9.50
C VAL A 206 -12.55 3.87 10.81
N LEU A 207 -13.81 3.97 11.21
CA LEU A 207 -14.34 3.38 12.45
C LEU A 207 -14.84 1.95 12.22
N GLY A 208 -15.28 1.65 11.00
CA GLY A 208 -15.74 0.32 10.62
C GLY A 208 -16.07 0.22 9.13
N ILE A 209 -15.91 -0.98 8.57
CA ILE A 209 -16.37 -1.33 7.23
C ILE A 209 -17.30 -2.54 7.34
N ASN A 210 -18.54 -2.39 6.88
CA ASN A 210 -19.53 -3.45 6.87
C ASN A 210 -19.62 -4.10 5.47
N CYS A 211 -18.88 -5.20 5.31
CA CYS A 211 -18.88 -5.99 4.08
C CYS A 211 -19.96 -7.11 4.08
N ARG A 212 -20.80 -7.22 5.12
CA ARG A 212 -21.78 -8.31 5.20
C ARG A 212 -22.83 -8.11 4.09
N ASN A 213 -22.96 -9.11 3.22
CA ASN A 213 -24.02 -9.30 2.22
C ASN A 213 -23.84 -8.63 0.83
N ARG A 214 -22.67 -8.14 0.44
CA ARG A 214 -22.51 -7.52 -0.88
C ARG A 214 -21.72 -8.41 -1.85
N THR A 215 -22.31 -8.64 -3.02
CA THR A 215 -21.66 -9.23 -4.22
C THR A 215 -20.38 -8.45 -4.56
N PRO A 216 -19.42 -9.03 -5.31
CA PRO A 216 -18.12 -8.42 -5.62
C PRO A 216 -18.19 -7.26 -6.63
N VAL A 217 -19.29 -6.51 -6.63
CA VAL A 217 -19.46 -5.27 -7.38
C VAL A 217 -19.09 -4.12 -6.44
N SER A 218 -18.29 -3.17 -6.92
CA SER A 218 -17.94 -1.97 -6.15
C SER A 218 -19.22 -1.33 -5.62
N PRO A 219 -19.34 -1.07 -4.30
CA PRO A 219 -20.47 -0.31 -3.79
C PRO A 219 -20.41 1.11 -4.37
N GLU A 220 -21.59 1.73 -4.49
CA GLU A 220 -21.69 3.16 -4.75
C GLU A 220 -20.88 3.94 -3.70
N GLY A 221 -20.35 5.09 -4.09
CA GLY A 221 -19.59 5.94 -3.17
C GLY A 221 -18.11 6.05 -3.46
N VAL A 222 -17.54 5.13 -4.25
CA VAL A 222 -16.10 5.02 -4.47
C VAL A 222 -15.73 5.53 -5.85
N ARG A 223 -14.76 6.42 -5.92
CA ARG A 223 -14.21 6.93 -7.18
C ARG A 223 -13.27 5.92 -7.84
N ASP A 224 -13.31 5.88 -9.16
CA ASP A 224 -12.25 5.24 -9.95
C ASP A 224 -10.99 6.13 -10.03
N GLY A 225 -9.93 5.61 -10.65
CA GLY A 225 -8.66 6.32 -10.76
C GLY A 225 -8.72 7.61 -11.58
N LEU A 226 -9.63 7.73 -12.55
CA LEU A 226 -9.78 8.95 -13.34
C LEU A 226 -10.53 10.02 -12.56
N GLN A 227 -11.60 9.64 -11.87
CA GLN A 227 -12.35 10.53 -10.99
C GLN A 227 -11.48 11.03 -9.82
N ILE A 228 -10.63 10.17 -9.26
CA ILE A 228 -9.62 10.57 -8.26
C ILE A 228 -8.64 11.57 -8.87
N ALA A 229 -8.15 11.33 -10.09
CA ALA A 229 -7.23 12.26 -10.76
C ALA A 229 -7.88 13.64 -10.97
N GLU A 230 -9.12 13.68 -11.43
CA GLU A 230 -9.90 14.92 -11.62
C GLU A 230 -10.12 15.67 -10.30
N GLN A 231 -10.25 14.95 -9.18
CA GLN A 231 -10.33 15.54 -7.85
C GLN A 231 -8.98 16.10 -7.37
N LEU A 232 -7.87 15.44 -7.72
CA LEU A 232 -6.53 15.80 -7.25
C LEU A 232 -5.87 16.92 -8.08
N THR A 233 -6.27 17.10 -9.34
CA THR A 233 -5.69 18.14 -10.20
C THR A 233 -6.67 18.65 -11.24
N SER A 234 -6.58 19.96 -11.51
CA SER A 234 -7.24 20.62 -12.63
C SER A 234 -6.33 20.77 -13.86
N ASP A 235 -5.10 20.24 -13.82
CA ASP A 235 -4.15 20.36 -14.94
C ASP A 235 -4.60 19.49 -16.13
N PRO A 236 -4.99 20.11 -17.27
CA PRO A 236 -5.45 19.37 -18.43
C PRO A 236 -4.37 18.46 -19.03
N ASN A 237 -3.09 18.78 -18.87
CA ASN A 237 -2.00 17.97 -19.38
C ASN A 237 -1.89 16.63 -18.63
N VAL A 238 -2.07 16.66 -17.30
CA VAL A 238 -2.08 15.44 -16.48
C VAL A 238 -3.28 14.56 -16.86
N LEU A 239 -4.47 15.15 -16.95
CA LEU A 239 -5.68 14.41 -17.32
C LEU A 239 -5.59 13.85 -18.76
N HIS A 240 -5.02 14.62 -19.69
CA HIS A 240 -4.77 14.16 -21.05
C HIS A 240 -3.79 12.98 -21.08
N ALA A 241 -2.66 13.09 -20.39
CA ALA A 241 -1.67 12.02 -20.30
C ALA A 241 -2.25 10.72 -19.69
N LEU A 242 -3.07 10.83 -18.65
CA LEU A 242 -3.75 9.68 -18.05
C LEU A 242 -4.74 9.01 -19.01
N ARG A 243 -5.47 9.81 -19.80
CA ARG A 243 -6.39 9.28 -20.81
C ARG A 243 -5.63 8.62 -21.96
N GLN A 244 -4.44 9.09 -22.32
CA GLN A 244 -3.58 8.46 -23.34
C GLN A 244 -2.86 7.20 -22.84
N ALA A 245 -2.58 7.09 -21.54
CA ALA A 245 -1.97 5.90 -20.95
C ALA A 245 -2.85 4.62 -21.01
N LYS A 246 -4.03 4.71 -21.66
CA LYS A 246 -5.02 3.63 -21.86
C LYS A 246 -4.61 2.57 -22.89
N ASP A 247 -3.59 2.81 -23.71
CA ASP A 247 -3.28 1.97 -24.89
C ASP A 247 -2.14 0.96 -24.70
N ILE A 248 -1.87 0.50 -23.46
CA ILE A 248 -0.86 -0.56 -23.18
C ILE A 248 -1.39 -1.60 -22.21
#